data_AF-G7IDR6-F1
#
_entry.id   AF-G7IDR6-F1
#
_cell.length_a   1.000
_cell.length_b   1.000
_cell.length_c   1.000
_cell.angle_alpha   90.00
_cell.angle_beta   90.00
_cell.angle_gamma   90.00
#
_symmetry.space_group_name_H-M   'P 1'
#
loop_
_entity.id
_entity.type
_entity.pdbx_description
1 polymer ?
#
loop_
_entity_poly.entity_id
_entity_poly.type
_entity_poly.pdbx_seq_one_letter_code
_entity_poly.pdbx_strand_id
1 'polypeptide(L)' 'MSLYQAPGFRFHPTDEEIVCFYLKRKLTGKLPPCFDHLAFIDIYKFEPWDLPSM' A
#
# COMPACT_ATOMS: atom_id res chain seq x y z
N MET A 1 10.37 -9.74 6.36
CA MET A 1 10.28 -11.16 5.96
C MET A 1 9.42 -11.24 4.69
N SER A 2 10.05 -11.14 3.52
CA SER A 2 9.42 -11.42 2.22
C SER A 2 9.70 -12.89 1.87
N LEU A 3 8.95 -13.80 2.49
CA LEU A 3 9.00 -15.21 2.11
C LEU A 3 8.00 -15.43 0.97
N TYR A 4 8.56 -15.52 -0.24
CA TYR A 4 8.00 -16.13 -1.45
C TYR A 4 6.66 -15.60 -1.99
N GLN A 5 6.74 -14.56 -2.83
CA GLN A 5 5.74 -14.35 -3.88
C GLN A 5 6.26 -15.00 -5.17
N ALA A 6 5.53 -16.00 -5.67
CA ALA A 6 5.87 -16.68 -6.91
C ALA A 6 5.89 -15.69 -8.10
N PRO A 7 6.67 -15.97 -9.16
CA PRO A 7 6.63 -15.16 -10.38
C PRO A 7 5.20 -14.96 -10.87
N GLY A 8 4.82 -13.70 -11.11
CA GLY A 8 3.46 -13.33 -11.52
C GLY A 8 2.56 -12.83 -10.40
N PHE A 9 2.93 -13.03 -9.12
CA PHE A 9 2.24 -12.35 -8.03
C PHE A 9 2.51 -10.85 -8.09
N ARG A 10 1.44 -10.05 -8.09
CA ARG A 10 1.49 -8.59 -8.09
C ARG A 10 0.47 -8.04 -7.12
N PHE A 11 0.70 -6.81 -6.67
CA PHE A 11 -0.33 -6.07 -5.96
C PHE A 11 -1.43 -5.66 -6.93
N HIS A 12 -2.60 -6.31 -6.82
CA HIS A 12 -3.78 -6.05 -7.66
C HIS A 12 -5.07 -6.19 -6.81
N PRO A 13 -5.26 -5.31 -5.81
CA PRO A 13 -6.43 -5.39 -4.93
C PRO A 13 -7.70 -4.94 -5.65
N THR A 14 -8.83 -5.44 -5.18
CA THR A 14 -10.17 -4.91 -5.50
C THR A 14 -10.47 -3.62 -4.73
N ASP A 15 -11.46 -2.85 -5.19
CA ASP A 15 -11.91 -1.63 -4.49
C ASP A 15 -12.34 -1.93 -3.04
N GLU A 16 -12.99 -3.08 -2.82
CA GLU A 16 -13.40 -3.51 -1.49
C GLU A 16 -12.18 -3.79 -0.59
N GLU A 17 -11.16 -4.45 -1.10
CA GLU A 17 -9.92 -4.68 -0.35
C GLU A 17 -9.19 -3.36 -0.03
N ILE A 18 -9.13 -2.42 -0.98
CA ILE A 18 -8.56 -1.08 -0.78
C ILE A 18 -9.21 -0.39 0.43
N VAL A 19 -10.53 -0.39 0.51
CA VAL A 19 -11.26 0.33 1.57
C VAL A 19 -11.28 -0.48 2.88
N CYS A 20 -11.79 -1.71 2.82
CA CYS A 20 -12.12 -2.52 4.00
C CYS A 20 -10.87 -3.11 4.67
N PHE A 21 -9.85 -3.44 3.89
CA PHE A 21 -8.62 -4.02 4.41
C PHE A 21 -7.55 -2.94 4.62
N TYR A 22 -7.16 -2.20 3.58
CA TYR A 22 -5.99 -1.31 3.67
C TYR A 22 -6.29 -0.01 4.42
N LEU A 23 -7.25 0.77 3.94
CA LEU A 23 -7.55 2.09 4.50
C LEU A 23 -8.06 1.97 5.93
N LYS A 24 -9.04 1.10 6.19
CA LYS A 24 -9.61 0.90 7.52
C LYS A 24 -8.56 0.44 8.55
N ARG A 25 -7.66 -0.47 8.17
CA ARG A 25 -6.60 -0.95 9.09
C ARG A 25 -5.54 0.11 9.34
N LYS A 26 -5.19 0.93 8.35
CA LYS A 26 -4.32 2.10 8.55
C LYS A 26 -4.91 3.05 9.60
N LEU A 27 -6.17 3.47 9.41
CA LEU A 27 -6.84 4.43 10.30
C LEU A 27 -7.03 3.90 11.73
N THR A 28 -7.12 2.58 11.89
CA THR A 28 -7.29 1.93 13.21
C THR A 28 -5.99 1.45 13.84
N GLY A 29 -4.83 1.72 13.21
CA GLY A 29 -3.52 1.27 13.71
C GLY A 29 -3.32 -0.25 13.66
N LYS A 30 -4.11 -0.96 12.84
CA LYS A 30 -4.10 -2.43 12.71
C LYS A 30 -3.44 -2.91 11.43
N LEU A 31 -2.76 -2.03 10.70
CA LEU A 31 -2.04 -2.41 9.50
C LEU A 31 -0.79 -3.20 9.91
N PRO A 32 -0.53 -4.38 9.32
CA PRO A 32 0.65 -5.17 9.66
C PRO A 32 1.95 -4.38 9.42
N PRO A 33 2.97 -4.48 10.29
CA PRO A 33 4.26 -3.82 10.10
C PRO A 33 5.01 -4.24 8.82
N CYS A 34 4.65 -5.40 8.24
CA CYS A 34 5.27 -5.90 7.02
C CYS A 34 4.69 -5.32 5.73
N PHE A 35 3.74 -4.38 5.81
CA PHE A 35 3.16 -3.70 4.65
C PHE A 35 4.01 -2.49 4.21
N ASP A 36 5.28 -2.74 3.89
CA ASP A 36 6.22 -1.71 3.43
C ASP A 36 5.94 -1.22 1.99
N HIS A 37 5.04 -1.92 1.28
CA HIS A 37 4.73 -1.63 -0.13
C HIS A 37 3.76 -0.45 -0.33
N LEU A 38 3.17 0.10 0.75
CA LEU A 38 2.21 1.20 0.68
C LEU A 38 2.78 2.45 1.34
N ALA A 39 3.00 3.49 0.53
CA ALA A 39 3.40 4.80 1.01
C ALA A 39 2.20 5.55 1.60
N PHE A 40 2.43 6.26 2.71
CA PHE A 40 1.44 7.09 3.37
C PHE A 40 1.89 8.54 3.38
N ILE A 41 1.59 9.22 2.28
CA ILE A 41 2.00 10.60 2.03
C ILE A 41 0.80 11.50 1.80
N ASP A 42 1.02 12.80 1.97
CA ASP A 42 0.09 13.84 1.52
C ASP A 42 0.33 14.10 0.04
N ILE A 43 -0.45 13.44 -0.82
CA ILE A 43 -0.23 13.41 -2.27
C ILE A 43 -0.32 14.79 -2.93
N TYR A 44 -0.97 15.77 -2.29
CA TYR A 44 -1.13 17.11 -2.85
C TYR A 44 0.11 17.99 -2.70
N LYS A 45 1.17 17.50 -2.04
CA LYS A 45 2.45 18.20 -1.88
C LYS A 45 3.48 17.88 -2.97
N PHE A 46 3.16 16.97 -3.88
CA PHE A 46 4.09 16.42 -4.85
C PHE A 46 3.49 16.46 -6.24
N GLU A 47 4.35 16.63 -7.25
CA GLU A 47 3.91 16.44 -8.62
C GLU A 47 3.73 14.93 -8.90
N PRO A 48 2.82 14.54 -9.80
CA PRO A 48 2.55 13.13 -10.06
C PRO A 48 3.78 12.30 -10.46
N TRP A 49 4.76 12.91 -11.13
CA TRP A 49 6.00 12.25 -11.54
C TRP A 49 7.05 12.10 -10.44
N ASP A 50 6.91 12.82 -9.32
CA ASP A 50 7.82 12.68 -8.18
C ASP A 50 7.48 11.41 -7.38
N LEU A 51 6.19 11.04 -7.34
CA LEU A 51 5.65 9.93 -6.53
C LEU A 51 6.33 8.58 -6.72
N PRO A 52 6.67 8.11 -7.95
CA PRO A 52 7.28 6.79 -8.14
C PRO A 52 8.71 6.68 -7.59
N SER A 53 9.36 7.81 -7.32
CA SER A 53 10.75 7.87 -6.83
C SER A 53 10.86 8.05 -5.32
N MET A 54 9.72 8.22 -4.62
CA MET A 54 9.66 8.44 -3.18
C MET A 54 9.75 7.15 -2.36
#